data_AF-A0A1H5QCE4-F1
#
_entry.id   AF-A0A1H5QCE4-F1
#
_cell.length_a   1.000
_cell.length_b   1.000
_cell.length_c   1.000
_cell.angle_alpha   90.00
_cell.angle_beta   90.00
_cell.angle_gamma   90.00
#
_symmetry.space_group_name_H-M   'P 1'
#
loop_
_entity.id
_entity.type
_entity.pdbx_description
1 polymer ?
#
loop_
_entity_poly.entity_id
_entity_poly.type
_entity_poly.pdbx_seq_one_letter_code
_entity_poly.pdbx_strand_id
1 'polypeptide(L)'
;MTSWNGSDYPSSLGFLIDCLEQIPSLRDPGSRRLCLELLADHLGMPLVVEDLPTTRASLIGIVQACRRQHPRALSAFVDAVEQMEPGSIPVQRARSAVEDMATLDLVTEYDRQELLNLLGENPSSRLAELVRAAAGPAAELTSADHRPADALATLERMNAQPDGIPPLLLFVEYLAAAADEQRAEGLRDWNDRQAARLGVTEQIGAVRLARATEPSTPEEVVAYLVVRIEPDLLDTGLLVVVHWRHNDPSGWRPRRSEPFTGDLDAVRTHVAALVAEAETGWAQNATAIRIEFLLPYALLNLPVDQWDLEAGSSLPRPLGLHYPVVVRSLDRARSPRWHREWRRRWDLLKKVPAGLTTPEEHWLWSDGSKRRHLTALDAKLAAQKKVLSLVLRSVPDSTDPGEVLVGVRTGIPVMIWHRTEAARSAFEAEIKSLRDFLPELVEHLRLLRSRARQAARPDSHVGSRVSLLWDDPDRPVEPQDPPAAPIEEVPAR
;
A
#
# COMPACT_ATOMS: atom_id res chain seq x y z
N MET A 1 -45.90 12.12 1.04
CA MET A 1 -46.00 13.19 0.02
C MET A 1 -45.66 14.48 0.73
N THR A 2 -44.43 14.97 0.71
CA THR A 2 -43.53 15.21 -0.42
C THR A 2 -42.17 14.52 -0.25
N SER A 3 -41.71 13.94 -1.36
CA SER A 3 -40.44 13.26 -1.56
C SER A 3 -39.27 14.23 -1.46
N TRP A 4 -38.32 13.93 -0.58
CA TRP A 4 -36.97 14.47 -0.63
C TRP A 4 -36.23 13.75 -1.76
N ASN A 5 -36.00 14.44 -2.88
CA ASN A 5 -35.10 13.98 -3.92
C ASN A 5 -33.70 14.53 -3.62
N GLY A 6 -32.74 13.63 -3.42
CA GLY A 6 -31.33 13.94 -3.44
C GLY A 6 -30.88 14.24 -4.86
N SER A 7 -30.96 15.51 -5.25
CA SER A 7 -30.28 16.07 -6.43
C SER A 7 -30.56 17.58 -6.46
N ASP A 8 -29.81 18.35 -5.68
CA ASP A 8 -29.51 19.77 -5.89
C ASP A 8 -28.68 20.23 -4.69
N TYR A 9 -27.36 20.05 -4.75
CA TYR A 9 -26.51 20.97 -4.00
C TYR A 9 -26.65 22.31 -4.73
N PRO A 10 -27.32 23.34 -4.16
CA PRO A 10 -27.21 24.67 -4.75
C PRO A 10 -25.72 24.98 -4.79
N SER A 11 -25.21 25.44 -5.95
CA SER A 11 -23.83 25.92 -6.07
C SER A 11 -23.50 26.74 -4.81
N SER A 12 -22.40 26.47 -4.10
CA SER A 12 -22.12 27.08 -2.79
C SER A 12 -22.25 28.62 -2.81
N LEU A 13 -22.01 29.22 -3.99
CA LEU A 13 -22.24 30.63 -4.27
C LEU A 13 -23.73 31.04 -4.27
N GLY A 14 -24.63 30.26 -4.85
CA GLY A 14 -26.07 30.51 -4.80
C GLY A 14 -26.60 30.49 -3.37
N PHE A 15 -26.18 29.50 -2.57
CA PHE A 15 -26.53 29.42 -1.15
C PHE A 15 -26.00 30.62 -0.34
N LEU A 16 -24.76 31.05 -0.60
CA LEU A 16 -24.19 32.25 0.01
C LEU A 16 -25.03 33.49 -0.33
N ILE A 17 -25.39 33.69 -1.59
CA ILE A 17 -26.22 34.82 -2.02
C ILE A 17 -27.59 34.79 -1.35
N ASP A 18 -28.20 33.61 -1.21
CA ASP A 18 -29.50 33.45 -0.54
C ASP A 18 -29.41 33.79 0.97
N CYS A 19 -28.28 33.47 1.62
CA CYS A 19 -28.03 33.88 3.01
C CYS A 19 -27.84 35.40 3.12
N LEU A 20 -27.05 36.00 2.23
CA LEU A 20 -26.80 37.44 2.23
C LEU A 20 -28.06 38.27 1.95
N GLU A 21 -28.96 37.77 1.10
CA GLU A 21 -30.24 38.44 0.79
C GLU A 21 -31.22 38.43 1.97
N GLN A 22 -31.04 37.53 2.94
CA GLN A 22 -31.82 37.46 4.18
C GLN A 22 -31.39 38.49 5.23
N ILE A 23 -30.25 39.17 5.03
CA ILE A 23 -29.68 40.15 5.96
C ILE A 23 -30.33 41.53 5.71
N PRO A 24 -31.11 42.09 6.65
CA PRO A 24 -31.81 43.36 6.47
C PRO A 24 -30.91 44.52 6.04
N SER A 25 -29.72 44.65 6.63
CA SER A 25 -28.76 45.71 6.36
C SER A 25 -28.19 45.67 4.94
N LEU A 26 -28.22 44.52 4.27
CA LEU A 26 -27.75 44.38 2.89
C LEU A 26 -28.84 44.67 1.84
N ARG A 27 -30.09 44.89 2.25
CA ARG A 27 -31.18 45.24 1.34
C ARG A 27 -31.19 46.72 0.98
N ASP A 28 -30.69 47.57 1.87
CA ASP A 28 -30.58 49.00 1.68
C ASP A 28 -29.28 49.37 0.92
N PRO A 29 -29.34 50.14 -0.18
CA PRO A 29 -28.16 50.55 -0.93
C PRO A 29 -27.14 51.37 -0.13
N GLY A 30 -27.60 52.21 0.81
CA GLY A 30 -26.71 53.03 1.65
C GLY A 30 -25.90 52.18 2.62
N SER A 31 -26.56 51.21 3.24
CA SER A 31 -25.96 50.26 4.17
C SER A 31 -25.00 49.29 3.47
N ARG A 32 -25.27 48.89 2.21
CA ARG A 32 -24.29 48.16 1.38
C ARG A 32 -23.02 48.97 1.12
N ARG A 33 -23.13 50.28 0.90
CA ARG A 33 -21.97 51.16 0.70
C ARG A 33 -21.11 51.26 1.97
N LEU A 34 -21.75 51.43 3.13
CA LEU A 34 -21.07 51.39 4.43
C LEU A 34 -20.36 50.04 4.66
N CYS A 35 -20.97 48.93 4.28
CA CYS A 35 -20.35 47.61 4.36
C CYS A 35 -19.08 47.50 3.48
N LEU A 36 -19.10 48.11 2.29
CA LEU A 36 -17.93 48.15 1.40
C LEU A 36 -16.81 49.06 1.93
N GLU A 37 -17.15 50.14 2.63
CA GLU A 37 -16.19 50.99 3.34
C GLU A 37 -15.52 50.23 4.49
N LEU A 38 -16.31 49.56 5.34
CA LEU A 38 -15.79 48.68 6.40
C LEU A 38 -14.93 47.56 5.84
N LEU A 39 -15.33 46.95 4.73
CA LEU A 39 -14.54 45.94 4.03
C LEU A 39 -13.20 46.50 3.55
N ALA A 40 -13.20 47.70 2.95
CA ALA A 40 -11.98 48.34 2.48
C ALA A 40 -11.01 48.63 3.64
N ASP A 41 -11.53 49.05 4.80
CA ASP A 41 -10.75 49.24 6.02
C ASP A 41 -10.15 47.92 6.53
N HIS A 42 -10.91 46.83 6.53
CA HIS A 42 -10.41 45.50 6.93
C HIS A 42 -9.35 44.95 5.96
N LEU A 43 -9.44 45.28 4.68
CA LEU A 43 -8.52 44.81 3.65
C LEU A 43 -7.31 45.73 3.43
N GLY A 44 -7.36 46.98 3.92
CA GLY A 44 -6.35 48.00 3.64
C GLY A 44 -6.29 48.45 2.18
N MET A 45 -7.31 48.11 1.37
CA MET A 45 -7.41 48.48 -0.04
C MET A 45 -8.89 48.60 -0.48
N PRO A 46 -9.22 49.52 -1.40
CA PRO A 46 -10.57 49.66 -1.90
C PRO A 46 -10.94 48.49 -2.83
N LEU A 47 -12.16 47.97 -2.68
CA LEU A 47 -12.71 46.97 -3.59
C LEU A 47 -13.51 47.67 -4.70
N VAL A 48 -13.22 47.35 -5.98
CA VAL A 48 -13.98 47.91 -7.10
C VAL A 48 -15.19 47.02 -7.38
N VAL A 49 -16.40 47.56 -7.18
CA VAL A 49 -17.67 46.85 -7.39
C VAL A 49 -18.53 47.61 -8.39
N GLU A 50 -19.14 46.90 -9.34
CA GLU A 50 -20.14 47.47 -10.26
C GLU A 50 -21.46 47.76 -9.54
N ASP A 51 -22.03 48.94 -9.76
CA ASP A 51 -23.34 49.29 -9.21
C ASP A 51 -24.45 48.64 -10.05
N LEU A 52 -25.17 47.69 -9.45
CA LEU A 52 -26.18 46.88 -10.11
C LEU A 52 -27.58 47.16 -9.53
N PRO A 53 -28.63 47.20 -10.36
CA PRO A 53 -29.91 47.83 -10.01
C PRO A 53 -30.78 47.05 -9.02
N THR A 54 -30.55 45.74 -8.83
CA THR A 54 -31.32 44.91 -7.89
C THR A 54 -30.43 44.45 -6.74
N THR A 55 -31.02 44.27 -5.54
CA THR A 55 -30.28 43.79 -4.36
C THR A 55 -29.52 42.50 -4.64
N ARG A 56 -30.19 41.51 -5.23
CA ARG A 56 -29.56 40.23 -5.58
C ARG A 56 -28.41 40.40 -6.58
N ALA A 57 -28.58 41.21 -7.62
CA ALA A 57 -27.51 41.46 -8.60
C ALA A 57 -26.32 42.19 -7.96
N SER A 58 -26.58 43.18 -7.11
CA SER A 58 -25.55 43.92 -6.37
C SER A 58 -24.75 42.98 -5.44
N LEU A 59 -25.42 42.09 -4.70
CA LEU A 59 -24.75 41.08 -3.87
C LEU A 59 -23.89 40.12 -4.68
N ILE A 60 -24.37 39.67 -5.85
CA ILE A 60 -23.58 38.84 -6.77
C ILE A 60 -22.33 39.60 -7.23
N GLY A 61 -22.47 40.88 -7.60
CA GLY A 61 -21.35 41.74 -7.99
C GLY A 61 -20.30 41.86 -6.89
N ILE A 62 -20.72 42.09 -5.65
CA ILE A 62 -19.82 42.18 -4.48
C ILE A 62 -19.09 40.86 -4.23
N VAL A 63 -19.80 39.73 -4.18
CA VAL A 63 -19.21 38.40 -3.95
C VAL A 63 -18.21 38.04 -5.05
N GLN A 64 -18.52 38.34 -6.31
CA GLN A 64 -17.59 38.11 -7.42
C GLN A 64 -16.36 39.02 -7.34
N ALA A 65 -16.51 40.29 -6.97
CA ALA A 65 -15.39 41.20 -6.78
C ALA A 65 -14.47 40.72 -5.65
N CYS A 66 -15.04 40.28 -4.52
CA CYS A 66 -14.29 39.71 -3.40
C CYS A 66 -13.46 38.50 -3.84
N ARG A 67 -14.06 37.55 -4.58
CA ARG A 67 -13.36 36.36 -5.07
C ARG A 67 -12.22 36.64 -6.03
N ARG A 68 -12.35 37.69 -6.87
CA ARG A 68 -11.35 38.01 -7.90
C ARG A 68 -10.21 38.87 -7.38
N GLN A 69 -10.49 39.79 -6.46
CA GLN A 69 -9.55 40.84 -6.10
C GLN A 69 -8.69 40.52 -4.88
N HIS A 70 -9.16 39.69 -3.93
CA HIS A 70 -8.36 39.36 -2.74
C HIS A 70 -8.76 38.02 -2.07
N PRO A 71 -7.80 37.14 -1.71
CA PRO A 71 -8.09 35.81 -1.14
C PRO A 71 -8.91 35.83 0.16
N ARG A 72 -8.80 36.89 0.96
CA ARG A 72 -9.54 37.06 2.23
C ARG A 72 -10.75 38.00 2.12
N ALA A 73 -11.08 38.51 0.93
CA ALA A 73 -12.16 39.50 0.81
C ALA A 73 -13.54 38.93 1.15
N LEU A 74 -13.81 37.64 0.87
CA LEU A 74 -15.10 37.05 1.24
C LEU A 74 -15.26 36.88 2.75
N SER A 75 -14.22 36.44 3.46
CA SER A 75 -14.27 36.33 4.92
C SER A 75 -14.34 37.71 5.57
N ALA A 76 -13.51 38.65 5.12
CA ALA A 76 -13.54 40.03 5.59
C ALA A 76 -14.89 40.72 5.29
N PHE A 77 -15.55 40.37 4.17
CA PHE A 77 -16.87 40.88 3.85
C PHE A 77 -17.91 40.36 4.85
N VAL A 78 -17.90 39.07 5.18
CA VAL A 78 -18.79 38.52 6.21
C VAL A 78 -18.50 39.10 7.59
N ASP A 79 -17.23 39.41 7.91
CA ASP A 79 -16.86 40.08 9.16
C ASP A 79 -17.39 41.52 9.23
N ALA A 80 -17.29 42.28 8.13
CA ALA A 80 -17.88 43.61 8.03
C ALA A 80 -19.41 43.56 8.19
N VAL A 81 -20.06 42.53 7.64
CA VAL A 81 -21.50 42.33 7.79
C VAL A 81 -21.88 41.92 9.22
N GLU A 82 -21.10 41.06 9.89
CA GLU A 82 -21.28 40.70 11.30
C GLU A 82 -21.12 41.91 12.23
N GLN A 83 -20.21 42.84 11.90
CA GLN A 83 -20.07 44.09 12.64
C GLN A 83 -21.33 44.97 12.54
N MET A 84 -22.00 44.94 11.38
CA MET A 84 -23.25 45.68 11.16
C MET A 84 -24.47 44.97 11.77
N GLU A 85 -24.48 43.64 11.78
CA GLU A 85 -25.55 42.81 12.37
C GLU A 85 -25.03 41.69 13.29
N PRO A 86 -24.56 42.02 14.51
CA PRO A 86 -24.00 41.03 15.42
C PRO A 86 -25.01 39.96 15.84
N GLY A 87 -24.62 38.69 15.77
CA GLY A 87 -25.43 37.55 16.23
C GLY A 87 -26.60 37.17 15.31
N SER A 88 -26.63 37.69 14.09
CA SER A 88 -27.69 37.41 13.11
C SER A 88 -27.53 36.00 12.50
N ILE A 89 -28.59 35.17 12.57
CA ILE A 89 -28.58 33.78 12.06
C ILE A 89 -28.21 33.72 10.56
N PRO A 90 -28.74 34.60 9.67
CA PRO A 90 -28.30 34.67 8.28
C PRO A 90 -26.80 34.97 8.11
N VAL A 91 -26.21 35.79 8.98
CA VAL A 91 -24.77 36.10 8.94
C VAL A 91 -23.94 34.89 9.33
N GLN A 92 -24.34 34.16 10.37
CA GLN A 92 -23.69 32.90 10.77
C GLN A 92 -23.75 31.85 9.66
N ARG A 93 -24.88 31.75 8.94
CA ARG A 93 -25.00 30.84 7.79
C ARG A 93 -24.14 31.28 6.61
N ALA A 94 -24.06 32.58 6.33
CA ALA A 94 -23.17 33.12 5.32
C ALA A 94 -21.69 32.87 5.68
N ARG A 95 -21.33 32.96 6.96
CA ARG A 95 -20.00 32.63 7.49
C ARG A 95 -19.66 31.16 7.25
N SER A 96 -20.52 30.24 7.65
CA SER A 96 -20.31 28.81 7.38
C SER A 96 -20.21 28.53 5.88
N ALA A 97 -21.04 29.17 5.05
CA ALA A 97 -20.95 29.03 3.59
C ALA A 97 -19.61 29.55 3.02
N VAL A 98 -19.08 30.65 3.56
CA VAL A 98 -17.77 31.18 3.16
C VAL A 98 -16.63 30.30 3.67
N GLU A 99 -16.72 29.75 4.87
CA GLU A 99 -15.75 28.77 5.41
C GLU A 99 -15.75 27.48 4.59
N ASP A 100 -16.93 26.98 4.20
CA ASP A 100 -17.10 25.84 3.29
C ASP A 100 -16.63 26.14 1.87
N MET A 101 -16.68 27.40 1.42
CA MET A 101 -16.09 27.84 0.14
C MET A 101 -14.58 28.13 0.26
N ALA A 102 -14.10 28.39 1.48
CA ALA A 102 -12.71 28.57 1.84
C ALA A 102 -12.06 27.24 2.27
N THR A 103 -12.71 26.09 2.05
CA THR A 103 -11.99 24.83 1.91
C THR A 103 -11.11 24.95 0.66
N LEU A 104 -9.91 25.45 0.91
CA LEU A 104 -8.98 26.09 0.00
C LEU A 104 -8.64 25.24 -1.24
N ASP A 105 -8.57 25.89 -2.39
CA ASP A 105 -7.60 25.47 -3.41
C ASP A 105 -6.22 25.50 -2.73
N LEU A 106 -5.65 24.31 -2.49
CA LEU A 106 -4.38 24.11 -1.79
C LEU A 106 -3.24 24.96 -2.40
N VAL A 107 -3.36 25.28 -3.68
CA VAL A 107 -2.42 25.97 -4.56
C VAL A 107 -3.22 26.89 -5.50
N THR A 108 -2.76 28.12 -5.77
CA THR A 108 -3.43 28.98 -6.77
C THR A 108 -3.17 28.47 -8.19
N GLU A 109 -3.99 28.84 -9.18
CA GLU A 109 -3.71 28.44 -10.58
C GLU A 109 -2.33 28.93 -11.08
N TYR A 110 -1.87 30.09 -10.60
CA TYR A 110 -0.52 30.58 -10.89
C TYR A 110 0.56 29.67 -10.31
N ASP A 111 0.46 29.36 -9.01
CA ASP A 111 1.41 28.48 -8.33
C ASP A 111 1.39 27.05 -8.92
N ARG A 112 0.22 26.60 -9.37
CA ARG A 112 0.03 25.29 -10.02
C ARG A 112 0.75 25.23 -11.36
N GLN A 113 0.61 26.25 -12.18
CA GLN A 113 1.31 26.34 -13.47
C GLN A 113 2.83 26.47 -13.28
N GLU A 114 3.26 27.24 -12.27
CA GLU A 114 4.67 27.34 -11.88
C GLU A 114 5.24 25.97 -11.50
N LEU A 115 4.54 25.20 -10.67
CA LEU A 115 4.97 23.86 -10.28
C LEU A 115 5.02 22.91 -11.49
N LEU A 116 4.01 22.90 -12.36
CA LEU A 116 4.03 22.08 -13.58
C LEU A 116 5.24 22.38 -14.49
N ASN A 117 5.64 23.65 -14.58
CA ASN A 117 6.83 24.03 -15.33
C ASN A 117 8.12 23.52 -14.67
N LEU A 118 8.20 23.52 -13.33
CA LEU A 118 9.33 22.94 -12.59
C LEU A 118 9.39 21.41 -12.74
N LEU A 119 8.24 20.74 -12.81
CA LEU A 119 8.15 19.29 -13.02
C LEU A 119 8.60 18.89 -14.44
N GLY A 120 8.21 19.66 -15.46
CA GLY A 120 8.42 19.29 -16.87
C GLY A 120 7.64 18.03 -17.25
N GLU A 121 7.96 17.42 -18.41
CA GLU A 121 7.24 16.22 -18.89
C GLU A 121 7.66 14.94 -18.15
N ASN A 122 8.93 14.83 -17.74
CA ASN A 122 9.50 13.65 -17.09
C ASN A 122 10.32 14.06 -15.84
N PRO A 123 9.65 14.39 -14.73
CA PRO A 123 10.32 14.89 -13.52
C PRO A 123 11.21 13.84 -12.85
N SER A 124 10.85 12.55 -12.95
CA SER A 124 11.60 11.43 -12.39
C SER A 124 11.10 10.11 -12.97
N SER A 125 11.99 9.13 -13.17
CA SER A 125 11.59 7.74 -13.46
C SER A 125 10.82 7.09 -12.29
N ARG A 126 10.93 7.65 -11.08
CA ARG A 126 10.28 7.19 -9.85
C ARG A 126 9.03 7.99 -9.48
N LEU A 127 8.46 8.76 -10.42
CA LEU A 127 7.33 9.66 -10.16
C LEU A 127 6.17 8.98 -9.42
N ALA A 128 5.76 7.78 -9.86
CA ALA A 128 4.66 7.05 -9.23
C ALA A 128 4.97 6.62 -7.78
N GLU A 129 6.23 6.33 -7.45
CA GLU A 129 6.66 6.00 -6.08
C GLU A 129 6.61 7.24 -5.19
N LEU A 130 7.09 8.39 -5.69
CA LEU A 130 7.10 9.65 -4.95
C LEU A 130 5.67 10.13 -4.64
N VAL A 131 4.75 10.00 -5.61
CA VAL A 131 3.32 10.31 -5.41
C VAL A 131 2.71 9.42 -4.34
N ARG A 132 2.99 8.11 -4.37
CA ARG A 132 2.49 7.17 -3.35
C ARG A 132 3.06 7.45 -1.97
N ALA A 133 4.37 7.70 -1.88
CA ALA A 133 5.04 8.03 -0.63
C ALA A 133 4.44 9.29 0.01
N ALA A 134 4.07 10.27 -0.80
CA ALA A 134 3.47 11.52 -0.35
C ALA A 134 1.99 11.38 0.03
N ALA A 135 1.21 10.60 -0.73
CA ALA A 135 -0.20 10.33 -0.46
C ALA A 135 -0.43 9.54 0.84
N GLY A 136 0.59 8.81 1.29
CA GLY A 136 0.58 8.11 2.56
C GLY A 136 -0.19 6.78 2.54
N PRO A 137 -0.18 6.06 3.68
CA PRO A 137 -0.52 4.66 3.72
C PRO A 137 -2.01 4.31 3.62
N ALA A 138 -2.91 5.28 3.60
CA ALA A 138 -4.35 5.02 3.47
C ALA A 138 -4.89 5.35 2.07
N ALA A 139 -4.08 5.94 1.19
CA ALA A 139 -4.54 6.40 -0.10
C ALA A 139 -4.70 5.25 -1.11
N GLU A 140 -5.93 5.05 -1.59
CA GLU A 140 -6.23 4.22 -2.74
C GLU A 140 -5.97 5.02 -4.03
N LEU A 141 -4.73 4.93 -4.54
CA LEU A 141 -4.35 5.54 -5.80
C LEU A 141 -4.63 4.56 -6.96
N THR A 142 -5.57 4.90 -7.85
CA THR A 142 -5.78 4.18 -9.11
C THR A 142 -4.58 4.37 -10.04
N SER A 143 -3.90 3.28 -10.41
CA SER A 143 -2.74 3.35 -11.31
C SER A 143 -3.15 3.52 -12.77
N ALA A 144 -2.84 4.67 -13.34
CA ALA A 144 -2.47 4.82 -14.73
C ALA A 144 -1.35 5.85 -14.75
N ASP A 145 -0.28 5.60 -15.51
CA ASP A 145 0.92 6.43 -15.66
C ASP A 145 0.68 7.89 -15.24
N HIS A 146 1.11 8.23 -14.01
CA HIS A 146 0.81 9.55 -13.47
C HIS A 146 1.64 10.55 -14.25
N ARG A 147 1.04 11.19 -15.25
CA ARG A 147 1.62 12.41 -15.80
C ARG A 147 1.72 13.42 -14.64
N PRO A 148 2.71 14.33 -14.66
CA PRO A 148 2.91 15.30 -13.59
C PRO A 148 1.63 16.08 -13.22
N ALA A 149 0.81 16.42 -14.22
CA ALA A 149 -0.49 17.07 -14.01
C ALA A 149 -1.53 16.20 -13.29
N ASP A 150 -1.58 14.91 -13.59
CA ASP A 150 -2.51 13.97 -12.99
C ASP A 150 -2.09 13.64 -11.54
N ALA A 151 -0.78 13.55 -11.29
CA ALA A 151 -0.19 13.45 -9.95
C ALA A 151 -0.58 14.65 -9.07
N LEU A 152 -0.36 15.87 -9.60
CA LEU A 152 -0.68 17.11 -8.91
C LEU A 152 -2.16 17.20 -8.56
N ALA A 153 -3.04 17.01 -9.53
CA ALA A 153 -4.49 17.05 -9.33
C ALA A 153 -5.00 15.97 -8.34
N THR A 154 -4.27 14.86 -8.20
CA THR A 154 -4.61 13.81 -7.24
C THR A 154 -4.21 14.19 -5.83
N LEU A 155 -2.99 14.70 -5.65
CA LEU A 155 -2.48 15.10 -4.34
C LEU A 155 -3.14 16.38 -3.81
N GLU A 156 -3.53 17.31 -4.67
CA GLU A 156 -4.28 18.53 -4.30
C GLU A 156 -5.64 18.21 -3.67
N ARG A 157 -6.26 17.08 -4.05
CA ARG A 157 -7.56 16.64 -3.51
C ARG A 157 -7.45 15.90 -2.18
N MET A 158 -6.24 15.62 -1.70
CA MET A 158 -6.02 14.87 -0.47
C MET A 158 -5.88 15.82 0.74
N ASN A 159 -6.49 15.43 1.85
CA ASN A 159 -6.34 16.13 3.12
C ASN A 159 -4.91 15.99 3.66
N ALA A 160 -4.51 16.96 4.48
CA ALA A 160 -3.28 16.87 5.26
C ALA A 160 -3.26 15.60 6.13
N GLN A 161 -2.07 15.02 6.27
CA GLN A 161 -1.85 13.85 7.12
C GLN A 161 -1.91 14.26 8.61
N PRO A 162 -1.87 13.31 9.57
CA PRO A 162 -1.92 13.63 11.01
C PRO A 162 -0.82 14.58 11.51
N ASP A 163 0.26 14.73 10.74
CA ASP A 163 1.35 15.70 10.97
C ASP A 163 0.99 17.14 10.54
N GLY A 164 -0.17 17.34 9.92
CA GLY A 164 -0.65 18.62 9.41
C GLY A 164 -0.10 19.00 8.05
N ILE A 165 0.71 18.14 7.40
CA ILE A 165 1.33 18.45 6.11
C ILE A 165 0.45 17.94 4.97
N PRO A 166 0.10 18.80 3.98
CA PRO A 166 -0.56 18.36 2.76
C PRO A 166 0.33 17.40 1.93
N PRO A 167 -0.23 16.31 1.39
CA PRO A 167 0.50 15.37 0.53
C PRO A 167 1.24 16.02 -0.64
N LEU A 168 0.70 17.09 -1.21
CA LEU A 168 1.38 17.80 -2.28
C LEU A 168 2.74 18.38 -1.84
N LEU A 169 2.83 18.98 -0.65
CA LEU A 169 4.09 19.57 -0.19
C LEU A 169 5.14 18.49 0.11
N LEU A 170 4.71 17.33 0.61
CA LEU A 170 5.58 16.17 0.78
C LEU A 170 6.11 15.66 -0.55
N PHE A 171 5.24 15.57 -1.57
CA PHE A 171 5.64 15.16 -2.91
C PHE A 171 6.71 16.07 -3.51
N VAL A 172 6.56 17.39 -3.35
CA VAL A 172 7.54 18.36 -3.84
C VAL A 172 8.90 18.21 -3.12
N GLU A 173 8.92 18.00 -1.79
CA GLU A 173 10.17 17.71 -1.07
C GLU A 173 10.84 16.43 -1.57
N TYR A 174 10.07 15.35 -1.74
CA TYR A 174 10.62 14.07 -2.18
C TYR A 174 11.16 14.15 -3.60
N LEU A 175 10.50 14.91 -4.46
CA LEU A 175 10.98 15.14 -5.81
C LEU A 175 12.23 16.03 -5.84
N ALA A 176 12.27 17.09 -5.04
CA ALA A 176 13.45 17.94 -4.92
C ALA A 176 14.67 17.16 -4.42
N ALA A 177 14.48 16.16 -3.55
CA ALA A 177 15.56 15.27 -3.11
C ALA A 177 16.08 14.33 -4.23
N ALA A 178 15.26 14.03 -5.23
CA ALA A 178 15.62 13.15 -6.34
C ALA A 178 16.03 13.89 -7.63
N ALA A 179 15.96 15.22 -7.66
CA ALA A 179 16.25 16.07 -8.82
C ALA A 179 17.71 16.55 -8.85
N ASP A 180 18.14 17.08 -10.01
CA ASP A 180 19.39 17.84 -10.11
C ASP A 180 19.35 19.14 -9.27
N GLU A 181 20.52 19.68 -8.95
CA GLU A 181 20.68 20.80 -8.01
C GLU A 181 19.84 22.03 -8.40
N GLN A 182 19.81 22.38 -9.68
CA GLN A 182 19.06 23.55 -10.18
C GLN A 182 17.55 23.34 -10.05
N ARG A 183 17.03 22.17 -10.43
CA ARG A 183 15.60 21.87 -10.28
C ARG A 183 15.21 21.71 -8.81
N ALA A 184 16.08 21.13 -7.99
CA ALA A 184 15.86 20.95 -6.56
C ALA A 184 15.72 22.28 -5.82
N GLU A 185 16.53 23.29 -6.15
CA GLU A 185 16.43 24.64 -5.60
C GLU A 185 15.07 25.27 -5.93
N GLY A 186 14.68 25.26 -7.21
CA GLY A 186 13.38 25.82 -7.64
C GLY A 186 12.17 25.13 -7.00
N LEU A 187 12.21 23.79 -6.86
CA LEU A 187 11.16 23.04 -6.18
C LEU A 187 11.08 23.38 -4.68
N ARG A 188 12.21 23.54 -4.00
CA ARG A 188 12.26 23.91 -2.57
C ARG A 188 11.77 25.34 -2.34
N ASP A 189 12.16 26.29 -3.18
CA ASP A 189 11.70 27.68 -3.10
C ASP A 189 10.19 27.80 -3.30
N TRP A 190 9.64 27.03 -4.24
CA TRP A 190 8.20 26.93 -4.41
C TRP A 190 7.53 26.35 -3.15
N ASN A 191 8.09 25.27 -2.61
CA ASN A 191 7.50 24.58 -1.46
C ASN A 191 7.57 25.43 -0.18
N ASP A 192 8.66 26.17 0.03
CA ASP A 192 8.85 27.04 1.19
C ASP A 192 7.84 28.20 1.19
N ARG A 193 7.49 28.75 0.01
CA ARG A 193 6.41 29.75 -0.12
C ARG A 193 5.05 29.16 0.25
N GLN A 194 4.73 27.96 -0.22
CA GLN A 194 3.44 27.31 0.10
C GLN A 194 3.38 26.90 1.58
N ALA A 195 4.48 26.39 2.13
CA ALA A 195 4.59 26.03 3.54
C ALA A 195 4.40 27.25 4.45
N ALA A 196 5.01 28.40 4.11
CA ALA A 196 4.82 29.66 4.84
C ALA A 196 3.36 30.13 4.79
N ARG A 197 2.71 30.03 3.63
CA ARG A 197 1.29 30.39 3.46
C ARG A 197 0.35 29.52 4.31
N LEU A 198 0.68 28.24 4.45
CA LEU A 198 -0.12 27.25 5.17
C LEU A 198 0.30 27.08 6.65
N GLY A 199 1.36 27.77 7.09
CA GLY A 199 1.85 27.69 8.48
C GLY A 199 2.54 26.37 8.84
N VAL A 200 3.10 25.66 7.85
CA VAL A 200 3.74 24.34 8.01
C VAL A 200 5.25 24.33 7.73
N THR A 201 5.90 25.50 7.82
CA THR A 201 7.33 25.67 7.50
C THR A 201 8.25 24.80 8.36
N GLU A 202 7.98 24.69 9.67
CA GLU A 202 8.81 23.88 10.57
C GLU A 202 8.71 22.38 10.24
N GLN A 203 7.50 21.90 9.92
CA GLN A 203 7.22 20.53 9.56
C GLN A 203 7.94 20.13 8.25
N ILE A 204 7.88 21.00 7.23
CA ILE A 204 8.63 20.79 5.97
C ILE A 204 10.14 20.80 6.21
N GLY A 205 10.64 21.71 7.05
CA GLY A 205 12.04 21.72 7.46
C GLY A 205 12.49 20.41 8.12
N ALA A 206 11.65 19.84 8.98
CA ALA A 206 11.91 18.55 9.63
C ALA A 206 11.95 17.39 8.62
N VAL A 207 11.03 17.36 7.65
CA VAL A 207 11.03 16.37 6.55
C VAL A 207 12.31 16.46 5.74
N ARG A 208 12.72 17.69 5.39
CA ARG A 208 13.94 17.94 4.61
C ARG A 208 15.19 17.47 5.35
N LEU A 209 15.28 17.75 6.66
CA LEU A 209 16.38 17.30 7.50
C LEU A 209 16.42 15.76 7.62
N ALA A 210 15.28 15.13 7.87
CA ALA A 210 15.18 13.67 7.98
C ALA A 210 15.68 12.98 6.69
N ARG A 211 15.27 13.48 5.52
CA ARG A 211 15.72 12.98 4.22
C ARG A 211 17.21 13.18 3.96
N ALA A 212 17.77 14.31 4.38
CA ALA A 212 19.21 14.54 4.25
C ALA A 212 20.05 13.58 5.11
N THR A 213 19.49 13.08 6.22
CA THR A 213 20.13 12.10 7.09
C THR A 213 19.88 10.64 6.69
N GLU A 214 18.95 10.37 5.77
CA GLU A 214 18.72 9.02 5.26
C GLU A 214 19.89 8.58 4.36
N PRO A 215 20.53 7.43 4.63
CA PRO A 215 21.60 6.93 3.78
C PRO A 215 21.09 6.67 2.36
N SER A 216 21.65 7.37 1.37
CA SER A 216 21.26 7.31 -0.05
C SER A 216 21.69 6.03 -0.78
N THR A 217 21.78 4.89 -0.09
CA THR A 217 21.92 3.61 -0.79
C THR A 217 20.66 3.39 -1.62
N PRO A 218 20.76 3.17 -2.94
CA PRO A 218 19.61 2.78 -3.74
C PRO A 218 19.04 1.52 -3.10
N GLU A 219 17.84 1.58 -2.52
CA GLU A 219 17.17 0.39 -2.05
C GLU A 219 16.96 -0.52 -3.26
N GLU A 220 17.60 -1.69 -3.25
CA GLU A 220 17.33 -2.74 -4.21
C GLU A 220 15.84 -3.08 -4.13
N VAL A 221 15.07 -2.64 -5.12
CA VAL A 221 13.63 -2.89 -5.17
C VAL A 221 13.43 -4.37 -5.49
N VAL A 222 13.11 -5.16 -4.46
CA VAL A 222 12.70 -6.55 -4.62
C VAL A 222 11.21 -6.58 -4.94
N ALA A 223 10.85 -7.09 -6.10
CA ALA A 223 9.46 -7.31 -6.46
C ALA A 223 8.97 -8.66 -5.93
N TYR A 224 7.70 -8.69 -5.53
CA TYR A 224 7.02 -9.86 -4.96
C TYR A 224 5.80 -10.21 -5.80
N LEU A 225 5.74 -11.48 -6.20
CA LEU A 225 4.54 -12.12 -6.73
C LEU A 225 4.04 -13.13 -5.70
N VAL A 226 2.93 -12.81 -5.02
CA VAL A 226 2.28 -13.73 -4.07
C VAL A 226 1.12 -14.39 -4.79
N VAL A 227 1.13 -15.72 -4.89
CA VAL A 227 0.08 -16.51 -5.57
C VAL A 227 -0.63 -17.36 -4.53
N ARG A 228 -1.90 -17.07 -4.25
CA ARG A 228 -2.76 -17.93 -3.44
C ARG A 228 -3.44 -18.94 -4.34
N ILE A 229 -3.43 -20.20 -3.90
CA ILE A 229 -4.11 -21.30 -4.58
C ILE A 229 -4.89 -22.07 -3.52
N GLU A 230 -6.19 -22.26 -3.73
CA GLU A 230 -7.05 -23.04 -2.85
C GLU A 230 -8.01 -23.91 -3.68
N PRO A 231 -8.47 -25.05 -3.15
CA PRO A 231 -9.53 -25.82 -3.79
C PRO A 231 -10.81 -25.00 -3.93
N ASP A 232 -11.52 -25.14 -5.05
CA ASP A 232 -12.85 -24.58 -5.18
C ASP A 232 -13.82 -25.28 -4.21
N LEU A 233 -14.72 -24.50 -3.60
CA LEU A 233 -15.64 -25.00 -2.57
C LEU A 233 -16.78 -25.83 -3.14
N LEU A 234 -17.12 -25.64 -4.42
CA LEU A 234 -18.22 -26.31 -5.10
C LEU A 234 -17.71 -27.46 -5.97
N ASP A 235 -16.56 -27.29 -6.61
CA ASP A 235 -15.93 -28.32 -7.45
C ASP A 235 -14.53 -28.68 -6.96
N THR A 236 -14.41 -29.82 -6.27
CA THR A 236 -13.14 -30.31 -5.73
C THR A 236 -12.07 -30.62 -6.79
N GLY A 237 -12.43 -30.69 -8.08
CA GLY A 237 -11.48 -30.85 -9.19
C GLY A 237 -10.85 -29.54 -9.66
N LEU A 238 -11.40 -28.40 -9.23
CA LEU A 238 -10.94 -27.08 -9.62
C LEU A 238 -10.21 -26.38 -8.48
N LEU A 239 -9.32 -25.47 -8.89
CA LEU A 239 -8.52 -24.62 -8.02
C LEU A 239 -8.84 -23.17 -8.35
N VAL A 240 -8.93 -22.35 -7.29
CA VAL A 240 -9.08 -20.90 -7.38
C VAL A 240 -7.71 -20.27 -7.12
N VAL A 241 -7.29 -19.39 -8.02
CA VAL A 241 -6.04 -18.65 -7.97
C VAL A 241 -6.34 -17.16 -7.83
N VAL A 242 -5.73 -16.54 -6.83
CA VAL A 242 -5.70 -15.07 -6.66
C VAL A 242 -4.24 -14.70 -6.47
N HIS A 243 -3.77 -13.65 -7.13
CA HIS A 243 -2.40 -13.22 -6.95
C HIS A 243 -2.32 -11.75 -6.52
N TRP A 244 -1.17 -11.41 -5.95
CA TRP A 244 -0.81 -10.05 -5.65
C TRP A 244 0.56 -9.70 -6.18
N ARG A 245 0.70 -8.47 -6.66
CA ARG A 245 1.95 -7.89 -7.15
C ARG A 245 2.37 -6.73 -6.25
N HIS A 246 3.65 -6.69 -5.89
CA HIS A 246 4.23 -5.61 -5.10
C HIS A 246 5.67 -5.32 -5.55
N ASN A 247 6.02 -4.06 -5.74
CA ASN A 247 7.34 -3.61 -6.17
C ASN A 247 7.67 -2.22 -5.60
N ASP A 248 7.13 -1.90 -4.43
CA ASP A 248 7.24 -0.56 -3.84
C ASP A 248 8.05 -0.63 -2.53
N PRO A 249 9.24 0.00 -2.47
CA PRO A 249 10.07 -0.06 -1.26
C PRO A 249 9.47 0.71 -0.07
N SER A 250 8.52 1.63 -0.30
CA SER A 250 7.96 2.50 0.75
C SER A 250 7.00 1.79 1.73
N GLY A 251 6.62 0.54 1.45
CA GLY A 251 5.85 -0.28 2.38
C GLY A 251 4.98 -1.33 1.69
N TRP A 252 4.67 -2.41 2.40
CA TRP A 252 3.95 -3.56 1.86
C TRP A 252 2.50 -3.22 1.45
N ARG A 253 2.28 -3.03 0.14
CA ARG A 253 1.00 -2.67 -0.50
C ARG A 253 0.73 -3.55 -1.72
N PRO A 254 0.44 -4.83 -1.50
CA PRO A 254 0.25 -5.78 -2.58
C PRO A 254 -1.06 -5.50 -3.34
N ARG A 255 -0.98 -5.39 -4.67
CA ARG A 255 -2.14 -5.19 -5.53
C ARG A 255 -2.78 -6.52 -5.90
N ARG A 256 -4.02 -6.72 -5.48
CA ARG A 256 -4.79 -7.94 -5.72
C ARG A 256 -5.28 -8.04 -7.16
N SER A 257 -5.30 -9.24 -7.72
CA SER A 257 -5.92 -9.57 -9.01
C SER A 257 -7.38 -9.99 -8.89
N GLU A 258 -8.06 -10.05 -10.02
CA GLU A 258 -9.28 -10.87 -10.16
C GLU A 258 -8.95 -12.37 -9.97
N PRO A 259 -9.91 -13.16 -9.47
CA PRO A 259 -9.72 -14.61 -9.33
C PRO A 259 -9.74 -15.31 -10.69
N PHE A 260 -8.90 -16.34 -10.81
CA PHE A 260 -8.89 -17.30 -11.91
C PHE A 260 -9.29 -18.67 -11.37
N THR A 261 -10.09 -19.43 -12.12
CA THR A 261 -10.48 -20.80 -11.75
C THR A 261 -10.13 -21.78 -12.85
N GLY A 262 -9.54 -22.91 -12.50
CA GLY A 262 -9.21 -23.98 -13.45
C GLY A 262 -8.69 -25.24 -12.76
N ASP A 263 -8.48 -26.32 -13.53
CA ASP A 263 -7.79 -27.51 -13.03
C ASP A 263 -6.29 -27.23 -12.79
N LEU A 264 -5.55 -28.24 -12.30
CA LEU A 264 -4.13 -28.07 -11.98
C LEU A 264 -3.27 -27.67 -13.18
N ASP A 265 -3.55 -28.15 -14.38
CA ASP A 265 -2.75 -27.86 -15.58
C ASP A 265 -3.07 -26.46 -16.12
N ALA A 266 -4.34 -26.05 -16.06
CA ALA A 266 -4.77 -24.69 -16.33
C ALA A 266 -4.14 -23.71 -15.33
N VAL A 267 -4.09 -24.05 -14.04
CA VAL A 267 -3.42 -23.25 -13.01
C VAL A 267 -1.92 -23.12 -13.26
N ARG A 268 -1.22 -24.20 -13.62
CA ARG A 268 0.22 -24.13 -13.98
C ARG A 268 0.46 -23.20 -15.17
N THR A 269 -0.38 -23.32 -16.20
CA THR A 269 -0.31 -22.46 -17.40
C THR A 269 -0.58 -20.99 -17.03
N HIS A 270 -1.58 -20.75 -16.19
CA HIS A 270 -1.90 -19.41 -15.71
C HIS A 270 -0.73 -18.81 -14.91
N VAL A 271 -0.12 -19.56 -13.98
CA VAL A 271 1.03 -19.08 -13.20
C VAL A 271 2.24 -18.77 -14.08
N ALA A 272 2.51 -19.58 -15.11
CA ALA A 272 3.56 -19.28 -16.10
C ALA A 272 3.31 -17.92 -16.78
N ALA A 273 2.07 -17.65 -17.22
CA ALA A 273 1.69 -16.36 -17.79
C ALA A 273 1.86 -15.20 -16.79
N LEU A 274 1.46 -15.40 -15.53
CA LEU A 274 1.61 -14.38 -14.48
C LEU A 274 3.08 -13.99 -14.23
N VAL A 275 3.99 -14.97 -14.27
CA VAL A 275 5.43 -14.73 -14.10
C VAL A 275 6.01 -14.01 -15.32
N ALA A 276 5.60 -14.39 -16.54
CA ALA A 276 6.03 -13.70 -17.75
C ALA A 276 5.56 -12.23 -17.81
N GLU A 277 4.33 -11.96 -17.39
CA GLU A 277 3.81 -10.59 -17.24
C GLU A 277 4.57 -9.80 -16.17
N ALA A 278 4.87 -10.43 -15.03
CA ALA A 278 5.62 -9.82 -13.94
C ALA A 278 7.04 -9.43 -14.38
N GLU A 279 7.74 -10.32 -15.10
CA GLU A 279 9.03 -10.03 -15.71
C GLU A 279 8.98 -8.84 -16.66
N THR A 280 8.00 -8.83 -17.57
CA THR A 280 7.84 -7.72 -18.53
C THR A 280 7.57 -6.39 -17.83
N GLY A 281 6.74 -6.39 -16.77
CA GLY A 281 6.38 -5.19 -16.03
C GLY A 281 7.45 -4.70 -15.05
N TRP A 282 8.37 -5.55 -14.61
CA TRP A 282 9.37 -5.23 -13.58
C TRP A 282 10.81 -5.15 -14.08
N ALA A 283 11.10 -5.59 -15.30
CA ALA A 283 12.45 -5.61 -15.89
C ALA A 283 13.21 -4.27 -15.81
N GLN A 284 12.51 -3.14 -15.68
CA GLN A 284 13.12 -1.81 -15.59
C GLN A 284 13.32 -1.30 -14.15
N ASN A 285 12.58 -1.87 -13.17
CA ASN A 285 12.38 -1.25 -11.86
C ASN A 285 12.80 -2.14 -10.68
N ALA A 286 12.85 -3.47 -10.83
CA ALA A 286 13.19 -4.39 -9.76
C ALA A 286 14.54 -5.07 -9.99
N THR A 287 15.36 -5.18 -8.94
CA THR A 287 16.67 -5.86 -9.00
C THR A 287 16.52 -7.38 -8.81
N ALA A 288 15.45 -7.82 -8.17
CA ALA A 288 15.13 -9.23 -7.96
C ALA A 288 13.62 -9.46 -7.88
N ILE A 289 13.18 -10.67 -8.24
CA ILE A 289 11.78 -11.12 -8.10
C ILE A 289 11.73 -12.30 -7.13
N ARG A 290 10.84 -12.22 -6.15
CA ARG A 290 10.53 -13.30 -5.22
C ARG A 290 9.10 -13.81 -5.44
N ILE A 291 8.95 -15.13 -5.50
CA ILE A 291 7.65 -15.79 -5.74
C ILE A 291 7.23 -16.53 -4.47
N GLU A 292 6.06 -16.18 -3.94
CA GLU A 292 5.52 -16.79 -2.72
C GLU A 292 4.18 -17.47 -3.03
N PHE A 293 4.06 -18.76 -2.71
CA PHE A 293 2.81 -19.49 -2.86
C PHE A 293 2.10 -19.59 -1.51
N LEU A 294 0.93 -18.96 -1.39
CA LEU A 294 0.09 -19.04 -0.20
C LEU A 294 -0.89 -20.21 -0.34
N LEU A 295 -0.61 -21.32 0.36
CA LEU A 295 -1.30 -22.59 0.15
C LEU A 295 -1.97 -23.08 1.44
N PRO A 296 -3.18 -23.67 1.37
CA PRO A 296 -3.76 -24.41 2.48
C PRO A 296 -3.00 -25.72 2.72
N TYR A 297 -3.19 -26.33 3.88
CA TYR A 297 -2.60 -27.64 4.24
C TYR A 297 -2.74 -28.68 3.13
N ALA A 298 -3.93 -28.73 2.50
CA ALA A 298 -4.24 -29.67 1.42
C ALA A 298 -3.27 -29.60 0.22
N LEU A 299 -2.66 -28.43 0.00
CA LEU A 299 -1.84 -28.13 -1.17
C LEU A 299 -0.38 -27.85 -0.85
N LEU A 300 0.04 -27.88 0.44
CA LEU A 300 1.43 -27.54 0.82
C LEU A 300 2.48 -28.39 0.11
N ASN A 301 2.17 -29.65 -0.22
CA ASN A 301 3.11 -30.56 -0.87
C ASN A 301 3.15 -30.41 -2.41
N LEU A 302 2.43 -29.44 -3.00
CA LEU A 302 2.52 -29.16 -4.43
C LEU A 302 3.97 -28.77 -4.80
N PRO A 303 4.53 -29.30 -5.91
CA PRO A 303 5.89 -29.00 -6.34
C PRO A 303 5.93 -27.68 -7.11
N VAL A 304 5.47 -26.58 -6.50
CA VAL A 304 5.34 -25.26 -7.14
C VAL A 304 6.68 -24.71 -7.64
N ASP A 305 7.78 -25.07 -6.97
CA ASP A 305 9.15 -24.75 -7.41
C ASP A 305 9.55 -25.47 -8.70
N GLN A 306 8.84 -26.53 -9.08
CA GLN A 306 9.09 -27.32 -10.29
C GLN A 306 8.16 -26.95 -11.45
N TRP A 307 7.27 -25.97 -11.28
CA TRP A 307 6.42 -25.50 -12.37
C TRP A 307 7.26 -24.73 -13.40
N ASP A 308 6.91 -24.85 -14.67
CA ASP A 308 7.69 -24.23 -15.74
C ASP A 308 7.34 -22.75 -15.93
N LEU A 309 8.33 -21.94 -16.33
CA LEU A 309 8.14 -20.53 -16.68
C LEU A 309 7.34 -20.32 -17.95
N GLU A 310 7.39 -21.29 -18.86
CA GLU A 310 6.79 -21.20 -20.19
C GLU A 310 5.98 -22.47 -20.43
N ALA A 311 4.65 -22.31 -20.56
CA ALA A 311 3.78 -23.44 -20.82
C ALA A 311 4.07 -24.03 -22.21
N GLY A 312 4.25 -25.35 -22.29
CA GLY A 312 4.45 -26.05 -23.56
C GLY A 312 5.85 -25.89 -24.19
N SER A 313 6.82 -25.31 -23.47
CA SER A 313 8.21 -25.23 -23.95
C SER A 313 8.85 -26.62 -24.04
N SER A 314 9.64 -26.86 -25.09
CA SER A 314 10.38 -28.13 -25.27
C SER A 314 11.57 -28.26 -24.32
N LEU A 315 11.96 -27.17 -23.66
CA LEU A 315 13.01 -27.14 -22.65
C LEU A 315 12.40 -26.66 -21.31
N PRO A 316 12.08 -27.57 -20.37
CA PRO A 316 11.51 -27.21 -19.08
C PRO A 316 12.42 -26.25 -18.31
N ARG A 317 11.82 -25.17 -17.78
CA ARG A 317 12.46 -24.09 -17.02
C ARG A 317 11.75 -23.91 -15.67
N PRO A 318 12.09 -24.73 -14.66
CA PRO A 318 11.44 -24.67 -13.35
C PRO A 318 11.57 -23.31 -12.65
N LEU A 319 10.49 -22.82 -12.03
CA LEU A 319 10.46 -21.57 -11.27
C LEU A 319 11.59 -21.51 -10.24
N GLY A 320 11.77 -22.58 -9.45
CA GLY A 320 12.72 -22.67 -8.36
C GLY A 320 14.19 -22.76 -8.79
N LEU A 321 14.47 -22.80 -10.09
CA LEU A 321 15.82 -22.63 -10.65
C LEU A 321 16.17 -21.14 -10.82
N HIS A 322 15.17 -20.36 -11.25
CA HIS A 322 15.33 -18.96 -11.66
C HIS A 322 15.00 -17.98 -10.54
N TYR A 323 14.02 -18.32 -9.69
CA TYR A 323 13.52 -17.44 -8.63
C TYR A 323 13.64 -18.07 -7.25
N PRO A 324 13.74 -17.24 -6.19
CA PRO A 324 13.53 -17.67 -4.83
C PRO A 324 12.03 -18.01 -4.65
N VAL A 325 11.71 -19.30 -4.66
CA VAL A 325 10.33 -19.82 -4.50
C VAL A 325 10.13 -20.34 -3.08
N VAL A 326 9.10 -19.84 -2.41
CA VAL A 326 8.71 -20.29 -1.06
C VAL A 326 7.22 -20.59 -0.97
N VAL A 327 6.86 -21.45 -0.02
CA VAL A 327 5.47 -21.71 0.36
C VAL A 327 5.14 -20.98 1.69
N ARG A 328 3.93 -20.46 1.80
CA ARG A 328 3.35 -19.83 3.00
C ARG A 328 2.06 -20.56 3.38
N SER A 329 1.72 -20.56 4.67
CA SER A 329 0.52 -21.26 5.14
C SER A 329 -0.68 -20.34 5.11
N LEU A 330 -1.66 -20.65 4.24
CA LEU A 330 -2.94 -19.95 4.17
C LEU A 330 -3.71 -20.11 5.49
N ASP A 331 -3.71 -21.31 6.07
CA ASP A 331 -4.36 -21.61 7.34
C ASP A 331 -3.82 -20.75 8.49
N ARG A 332 -2.51 -20.50 8.51
CA ARG A 332 -1.88 -19.59 9.48
C ARG A 332 -2.26 -18.14 9.21
N ALA A 333 -2.22 -17.69 7.94
CA ALA A 333 -2.58 -16.33 7.57
C ALA A 333 -3.99 -15.97 8.06
N ARG A 334 -4.96 -16.89 7.93
CA ARG A 334 -6.36 -16.76 8.37
C ARG A 334 -6.61 -17.05 9.86
N SER A 335 -5.57 -17.36 10.65
CA SER A 335 -5.71 -17.73 12.07
C SER A 335 -4.98 -16.75 13.01
N PRO A 336 -5.57 -15.58 13.32
CA PRO A 336 -4.94 -14.55 14.17
C PRO A 336 -4.42 -15.06 15.52
N ARG A 337 -5.09 -16.06 16.11
CA ARG A 337 -4.68 -16.72 17.36
C ARG A 337 -3.26 -17.33 17.34
N TRP A 338 -2.70 -17.61 16.16
CA TRP A 338 -1.35 -18.16 16.01
C TRP A 338 -0.29 -17.10 15.70
N HIS A 339 -0.68 -15.84 15.48
CA HIS A 339 0.23 -14.80 14.99
C HIS A 339 1.22 -14.31 16.04
N ARG A 340 0.86 -14.33 17.33
CA ARG A 340 1.72 -13.82 18.39
C ARG A 340 3.08 -14.54 18.44
N GLU A 341 3.07 -15.86 18.53
CA GLU A 341 4.32 -16.64 18.62
C GLU A 341 5.06 -16.66 17.27
N TRP A 342 4.31 -16.60 16.17
CA TRP A 342 4.88 -16.47 14.82
C TRP A 342 5.68 -15.18 14.65
N ARG A 343 5.09 -14.00 14.97
CA ARG A 343 5.81 -12.71 14.94
C ARG A 343 7.04 -12.72 15.84
N ARG A 344 6.90 -13.26 17.06
CA ARG A 344 8.04 -13.38 17.99
C ARG A 344 9.20 -14.18 17.40
N ARG A 345 8.94 -15.36 16.83
CA ARG A 345 10.00 -16.20 16.23
C ARG A 345 10.53 -15.58 14.94
N TRP A 346 9.68 -14.91 14.16
CA TRP A 346 10.11 -14.14 12.99
C TRP A 346 11.07 -13.00 13.35
N ASP A 347 10.77 -12.23 14.41
CA ASP A 347 11.66 -11.17 14.90
C ASP A 347 13.00 -11.71 15.41
N LEU A 348 13.04 -12.94 15.92
CA LEU A 348 14.29 -13.62 16.25
C LEU A 348 15.05 -14.02 14.98
N LEU A 349 14.36 -14.54 13.96
CA LEU A 349 14.97 -14.90 12.68
C LEU A 349 15.62 -13.69 11.99
N LYS A 350 14.96 -12.53 11.98
CA LYS A 350 15.52 -11.27 11.45
C LYS A 350 16.80 -10.81 12.14
N LYS A 351 17.03 -11.25 13.39
CA LYS A 351 18.23 -10.92 14.18
C LYS A 351 19.36 -11.93 14.02
N VAL A 352 19.13 -13.04 13.31
CA VAL A 352 20.20 -14.01 13.01
C VAL A 352 21.09 -13.41 11.93
N PRO A 353 22.39 -13.20 12.20
CA PRO A 353 23.30 -12.60 11.24
C PRO A 353 23.48 -13.51 10.00
N ALA A 354 23.46 -12.88 8.83
CA ALA A 354 23.84 -13.50 7.56
C ALA A 354 25.32 -13.92 7.58
N GLY A 355 25.66 -15.02 6.90
CA GLY A 355 27.02 -15.53 6.75
C GLY A 355 27.69 -16.09 8.03
N LEU A 356 27.00 -16.16 9.16
CA LEU A 356 27.51 -16.73 10.42
C LEU A 356 26.79 -18.02 10.80
N THR A 357 27.54 -18.93 11.42
CA THR A 357 27.01 -20.20 11.94
C THR A 357 25.79 -19.96 12.82
N THR A 358 24.64 -20.45 12.37
CA THR A 358 23.39 -20.38 13.12
C THR A 358 23.48 -21.33 14.34
N PRO A 359 23.10 -20.90 15.56
CA PRO A 359 23.07 -21.75 16.73
C PRO A 359 22.23 -23.03 16.53
N GLU A 360 22.71 -24.17 17.05
CA GLU A 360 22.01 -25.46 16.93
C GLU A 360 20.61 -25.42 17.57
N GLU A 361 20.43 -24.63 18.62
CA GLU A 361 19.13 -24.40 19.30
C GLU A 361 18.05 -23.74 18.42
N HIS A 362 18.40 -23.20 17.25
CA HIS A 362 17.44 -22.65 16.27
C HIS A 362 16.81 -23.73 15.38
N TRP A 363 17.33 -24.96 15.41
CA TRP A 363 16.88 -26.06 14.57
C TRP A 363 16.27 -27.19 15.40
N LEU A 364 15.20 -27.80 14.88
CA LEU A 364 14.63 -29.01 15.44
C LEU A 364 14.30 -30.01 14.33
N TRP A 365 14.65 -31.27 14.55
CA TRP A 365 14.31 -32.39 13.68
C TRP A 365 13.17 -33.16 14.33
N SER A 366 12.11 -33.37 13.56
CA SER A 366 10.92 -34.05 14.07
C SER A 366 11.04 -35.57 14.01
N ASP A 367 10.24 -36.25 14.83
CA ASP A 367 10.25 -37.70 15.02
C ASP A 367 9.13 -38.42 14.22
N GLY A 368 8.29 -37.70 13.46
CA GLY A 368 7.23 -38.23 12.60
C GLY A 368 5.82 -37.76 12.95
N SER A 369 4.86 -38.13 12.11
CA SER A 369 3.45 -37.72 12.20
C SER A 369 2.55 -38.54 13.14
N LYS A 370 3.08 -39.55 13.84
CA LYS A 370 2.27 -40.34 14.80
C LYS A 370 1.85 -39.45 15.98
N ARG A 371 0.60 -39.59 16.45
CA ARG A 371 0.03 -38.78 17.55
C ARG A 371 0.96 -38.58 18.74
N ARG A 372 1.62 -39.64 19.24
CA ARG A 372 2.57 -39.54 20.36
C ARG A 372 3.78 -38.63 20.05
N HIS A 373 4.28 -38.67 18.81
CA HIS A 373 5.40 -37.85 18.36
C HIS A 373 4.94 -36.40 18.18
N LEU A 374 3.74 -36.17 17.65
CA LEU A 374 3.15 -34.84 17.55
C LEU A 374 2.95 -34.18 18.92
N THR A 375 2.43 -34.91 19.91
CA THR A 375 2.31 -34.41 21.30
C THR A 375 3.68 -34.09 21.91
N ALA A 376 4.68 -34.93 21.68
CA ALA A 376 6.04 -34.67 22.15
C ALA A 376 6.68 -33.47 21.44
N LEU A 377 6.46 -33.32 20.13
CA LEU A 377 6.93 -32.18 19.33
C LEU A 377 6.33 -30.87 19.84
N ASP A 378 5.02 -30.85 20.09
CA ASP A 378 4.32 -29.68 20.64
C ASP A 378 4.91 -29.28 22.00
N ALA A 379 5.11 -30.23 22.90
CA ALA A 379 5.74 -29.99 24.20
C ALA A 379 7.18 -29.47 24.08
N LYS A 380 8.00 -30.05 23.18
CA LYS A 380 9.37 -29.58 22.91
C LYS A 380 9.37 -28.14 22.41
N LEU A 381 8.53 -27.82 21.42
CA LEU A 381 8.43 -26.47 20.85
C LEU A 381 7.82 -25.45 21.82
N ALA A 382 6.93 -25.89 22.72
CA ALA A 382 6.42 -25.05 23.79
C ALA A 382 7.53 -24.63 24.77
N ALA A 383 8.45 -25.54 25.11
CA ALA A 383 9.59 -25.26 25.98
C ALA A 383 10.72 -24.49 25.26
N GLN A 384 11.05 -24.86 24.02
CA GLN A 384 12.18 -24.32 23.28
C GLN A 384 11.77 -23.12 22.41
N LYS A 385 11.79 -21.94 23.01
CA LYS A 385 11.32 -20.70 22.36
C LYS A 385 12.23 -20.16 21.25
N LYS A 386 13.47 -20.62 21.20
CA LYS A 386 14.46 -20.19 20.20
C LYS A 386 14.46 -21.01 18.91
N VAL A 387 13.69 -22.10 18.84
CA VAL A 387 13.60 -22.89 17.60
C VAL A 387 12.91 -22.04 16.53
N LEU A 388 13.58 -21.88 15.38
CA LEU A 388 13.13 -21.08 14.23
C LEU A 388 12.86 -21.95 13.00
N SER A 389 13.54 -23.08 12.89
CA SER A 389 13.44 -24.02 11.78
C SER A 389 13.07 -25.42 12.25
N LEU A 390 12.07 -26.02 11.59
CA LEU A 390 11.64 -27.40 11.83
C LEU A 390 11.85 -28.24 10.56
N VAL A 391 12.69 -29.28 10.69
CA VAL A 391 12.88 -30.29 9.64
C VAL A 391 11.88 -31.41 9.88
N LEU A 392 10.88 -31.51 9.01
CA LEU A 392 9.82 -32.49 9.12
C LEU A 392 10.36 -33.88 8.78
N ARG A 393 9.80 -34.91 9.42
CA ARG A 393 10.13 -36.30 9.12
C ARG A 393 9.18 -36.87 8.07
N SER A 394 7.91 -36.54 8.18
CA SER A 394 6.84 -37.03 7.33
C SER A 394 6.47 -36.00 6.27
N VAL A 395 6.03 -36.49 5.12
CA VAL A 395 5.46 -35.64 4.07
C VAL A 395 4.12 -35.05 4.57
N PRO A 396 3.85 -33.74 4.40
CA PRO A 396 2.54 -33.17 4.69
C PRO A 396 1.47 -33.83 3.83
N ASP A 397 0.42 -34.34 4.47
CA ASP A 397 -0.72 -34.95 3.81
C ASP A 397 -1.88 -33.96 3.70
N SER A 398 -2.73 -34.17 2.69
CA SER A 398 -3.87 -33.29 2.44
C SER A 398 -4.97 -33.44 3.49
N THR A 399 -5.05 -34.60 4.15
CA THR A 399 -6.07 -34.89 5.18
C THR A 399 -5.57 -34.68 6.60
N ASP A 400 -4.29 -34.93 6.86
CA ASP A 400 -3.65 -34.70 8.15
C ASP A 400 -2.36 -33.86 7.98
N PRO A 401 -2.40 -32.55 8.34
CA PRO A 401 -1.21 -31.70 8.29
C PRO A 401 -0.08 -32.15 9.25
N GLY A 402 -0.36 -33.04 10.21
CA GLY A 402 0.64 -33.71 11.04
C GLY A 402 1.63 -32.75 11.71
N GLU A 403 2.91 -32.89 11.37
CA GLU A 403 4.01 -32.10 11.94
C GLU A 403 3.90 -30.61 11.58
N VAL A 404 3.37 -30.28 10.38
CA VAL A 404 3.15 -28.89 9.94
C VAL A 404 2.17 -28.18 10.85
N LEU A 405 1.09 -28.85 11.26
CA LEU A 405 0.09 -28.26 12.15
C LEU A 405 0.72 -27.81 13.48
N VAL A 406 1.59 -28.64 14.04
CA VAL A 406 2.31 -28.32 15.29
C VAL A 406 3.26 -27.15 15.06
N GLY A 407 4.02 -27.14 13.96
CA GLY A 407 4.90 -26.02 13.60
C GLY A 407 4.14 -24.70 13.43
N VAL A 408 3.03 -24.71 12.69
CA VAL A 408 2.16 -23.54 12.49
C VAL A 408 1.61 -23.02 13.81
N ARG A 409 1.02 -23.88 14.65
CA ARG A 409 0.42 -23.49 15.94
C ARG A 409 1.43 -22.93 16.92
N THR A 410 2.65 -23.44 16.90
CA THR A 410 3.74 -22.97 17.76
C THR A 410 4.52 -21.80 17.15
N GLY A 411 4.14 -21.31 15.97
CA GLY A 411 4.73 -20.12 15.36
C GLY A 411 6.10 -20.35 14.71
N ILE A 412 6.44 -21.59 14.30
CA ILE A 412 7.67 -21.85 13.55
C ILE A 412 7.60 -21.15 12.17
N PRO A 413 8.51 -20.22 11.85
CA PRO A 413 8.50 -19.50 10.58
C PRO A 413 9.07 -20.31 9.41
N VAL A 414 9.98 -21.25 9.68
CA VAL A 414 10.69 -22.03 8.66
C VAL A 414 10.41 -23.53 8.84
N MET A 415 9.85 -24.18 7.83
CA MET A 415 9.68 -25.64 7.83
C MET A 415 10.19 -26.24 6.52
N ILE A 416 10.90 -27.36 6.61
CA ILE A 416 11.56 -28.00 5.48
C ILE A 416 11.20 -29.47 5.45
N TRP A 417 10.87 -29.98 4.27
CA TRP A 417 10.63 -31.40 4.07
C TRP A 417 11.03 -31.85 2.68
N HIS A 418 11.22 -33.16 2.56
CA HIS A 418 11.31 -33.82 1.28
C HIS A 418 9.89 -34.24 0.86
N ARG A 419 9.51 -33.99 -0.40
CA ARG A 419 8.17 -34.26 -0.94
C ARG A 419 7.81 -35.75 -1.03
N THR A 420 8.79 -36.62 -0.85
CA THR A 420 8.61 -38.08 -0.84
C THR A 420 9.30 -38.68 0.37
N GLU A 421 8.86 -39.86 0.81
CA GLU A 421 9.53 -40.60 1.90
C GLU A 421 10.86 -41.26 1.46
N ALA A 422 11.20 -41.18 0.17
CA ALA A 422 12.45 -41.71 -0.36
C ALA A 422 13.65 -40.82 0.00
N ALA A 423 14.86 -41.40 0.04
CA ALA A 423 16.13 -40.69 0.22
C ALA A 423 16.29 -39.89 1.52
N ARG A 424 15.67 -40.35 2.62
CA ARG A 424 15.67 -39.66 3.91
C ARG A 424 17.06 -39.29 4.45
N SER A 425 18.00 -40.23 4.44
CA SER A 425 19.35 -40.00 4.95
C SER A 425 20.11 -38.95 4.13
N ALA A 426 19.96 -38.97 2.81
CA ALA A 426 20.53 -37.97 1.92
C ALA A 426 19.91 -36.58 2.15
N PHE A 427 18.58 -36.52 2.34
CA PHE A 427 17.88 -35.30 2.69
C PHE A 427 18.39 -34.70 4.01
N GLU A 428 18.44 -35.50 5.08
CA GLU A 428 18.92 -35.02 6.38
C GLU A 428 20.38 -34.54 6.33
N ALA A 429 21.25 -35.26 5.60
CA ALA A 429 22.64 -34.85 5.42
C ALA A 429 22.75 -33.50 4.67
N GLU A 430 21.98 -33.31 3.59
CA GLU A 430 21.98 -32.06 2.83
C GLU A 430 21.41 -30.90 3.65
N ILE A 431 20.30 -31.08 4.38
CA ILE A 431 19.76 -30.00 5.22
C ILE A 431 20.71 -29.68 6.38
N LYS A 432 21.41 -30.67 6.92
CA LYS A 432 22.41 -30.46 7.97
C LYS A 432 23.62 -29.65 7.46
N SER A 433 23.99 -29.77 6.17
CA SER A 433 25.04 -28.94 5.57
C SER A 433 24.61 -27.48 5.38
N LEU A 434 23.30 -27.22 5.27
CA LEU A 434 22.72 -25.88 5.14
C LEU A 434 22.39 -25.19 6.46
N ARG A 435 22.62 -25.85 7.60
CA ARG A 435 22.16 -25.38 8.92
C ARG A 435 22.70 -23.98 9.28
N ASP A 436 23.90 -23.66 8.78
CA ASP A 436 24.62 -22.43 9.13
C ASP A 436 24.09 -21.22 8.33
N PHE A 437 23.24 -21.45 7.32
CA PHE A 437 22.72 -20.43 6.40
C PHE A 437 21.22 -20.19 6.58
N LEU A 438 20.70 -20.26 7.82
CA LEU A 438 19.26 -20.14 8.06
C LEU A 438 18.63 -18.85 7.49
N PRO A 439 19.23 -17.64 7.63
CA PRO A 439 18.69 -16.42 7.02
C PRO A 439 18.68 -16.45 5.49
N GLU A 440 19.64 -17.16 4.89
CA GLU A 440 19.88 -17.24 3.44
C GLU A 440 19.34 -18.55 2.84
N LEU A 441 18.52 -19.29 3.60
CA LEU A 441 18.11 -20.65 3.25
C LEU A 441 17.34 -20.71 1.94
N VAL A 442 16.54 -19.67 1.64
CA VAL A 442 15.79 -19.57 0.38
C VAL A 442 16.75 -19.62 -0.82
N GLU A 443 17.81 -18.81 -0.80
CA GLU A 443 18.83 -18.79 -1.85
C GLU A 443 19.62 -20.10 -1.90
N HIS A 444 19.99 -20.65 -0.74
CA HIS A 444 20.74 -21.90 -0.69
C HIS A 444 19.95 -23.09 -1.25
N LEU A 445 18.63 -23.12 -1.03
CA LEU A 445 17.76 -24.14 -1.63
C LEU A 445 17.55 -23.91 -3.14
N ARG A 446 17.51 -22.67 -3.62
CA ARG A 446 17.54 -22.36 -5.06
C ARG A 446 18.84 -22.88 -5.72
N LEU A 447 19.98 -22.64 -5.09
CA LEU A 447 21.27 -23.19 -5.54
C LEU A 447 21.32 -24.72 -5.46
N LEU A 448 20.68 -25.32 -4.44
CA LEU A 448 20.56 -26.77 -4.33
C LEU A 448 19.72 -27.37 -5.48
N ARG A 449 18.66 -26.69 -5.90
CA ARG A 449 17.87 -27.06 -7.09
C ARG A 449 18.71 -26.96 -8.37
N SER A 450 19.54 -25.93 -8.50
CA SER A 450 20.50 -25.81 -9.61
C SER A 450 21.50 -26.97 -9.64
N ARG A 451 22.09 -27.32 -8.50
CA ARG A 451 22.96 -28.50 -8.35
C ARG A 451 22.24 -29.81 -8.73
N ALA A 452 20.98 -29.94 -8.34
CA ALA A 452 20.16 -31.09 -8.70
C ALA A 452 20.00 -31.25 -10.21
N ARG A 453 19.77 -30.15 -10.94
CA ARG A 453 19.62 -30.15 -12.40
C ARG A 453 20.90 -30.55 -13.13
N GLN A 454 22.07 -30.26 -12.55
CA GLN A 454 23.39 -30.60 -13.10
C GLN A 454 23.84 -32.02 -12.73
N ALA A 455 23.15 -32.69 -11.78
CA ALA A 455 23.52 -34.02 -11.32
C ALA A 455 23.25 -35.08 -12.39
N ALA A 456 24.00 -36.20 -12.34
CA ALA A 456 23.82 -37.32 -13.27
C ALA A 456 22.42 -37.97 -13.19
N ARG A 457 21.71 -37.81 -12.07
CA ARG A 457 20.34 -38.30 -11.86
C ARG A 457 19.47 -37.23 -11.20
N PRO A 458 19.03 -36.20 -11.95
CA PRO A 458 18.33 -35.03 -11.39
C PRO A 458 17.11 -35.40 -10.56
N ASP A 459 16.28 -36.32 -11.02
CA ASP A 459 15.04 -36.69 -10.33
C ASP A 459 15.27 -37.38 -8.98
N SER A 460 16.45 -37.96 -8.76
CA SER A 460 16.80 -38.63 -7.51
C SER A 460 17.51 -37.71 -6.50
N HIS A 461 17.92 -36.53 -6.94
CA HIS A 461 18.66 -35.58 -6.12
C HIS A 461 17.71 -34.85 -5.16
N VAL A 462 18.17 -34.64 -3.91
CA VAL A 462 17.38 -34.00 -2.84
C VAL A 462 16.80 -32.65 -3.27
N GLY A 463 17.62 -31.85 -3.96
CA GLY A 463 17.21 -30.53 -4.46
C GLY A 463 15.98 -30.53 -5.38
N SER A 464 15.69 -31.61 -6.09
CA SER A 464 14.52 -31.69 -6.98
C SER A 464 13.20 -31.91 -6.22
N ARG A 465 13.28 -32.28 -4.94
CA ARG A 465 12.15 -32.73 -4.12
C ARG A 465 12.08 -32.05 -2.76
N VAL A 466 12.84 -30.97 -2.54
CA VAL A 466 12.79 -30.21 -1.30
C VAL A 466 11.75 -29.09 -1.38
N SER A 467 10.86 -29.07 -0.38
CA SER A 467 9.91 -27.98 -0.17
C SER A 467 10.33 -27.15 1.04
N LEU A 468 10.12 -25.84 0.92
CA LEU A 468 10.40 -24.86 1.96
C LEU A 468 9.13 -24.07 2.22
N LEU A 469 8.63 -24.18 3.44
CA LEU A 469 7.71 -23.20 3.98
C LEU A 469 8.52 -22.11 4.69
N TRP A 470 8.33 -20.88 4.24
CA TRP A 470 8.99 -19.68 4.75
C TRP A 470 7.92 -18.62 4.89
N ASP A 471 7.50 -18.35 6.12
CA ASP A 471 6.32 -17.52 6.35
C ASP A 471 6.66 -16.27 7.14
N ASP A 472 6.49 -15.14 6.46
CA ASP A 472 6.75 -13.82 6.96
C ASP A 472 5.44 -13.15 7.43
N PRO A 473 5.27 -12.85 8.73
CA PRO A 473 4.09 -12.18 9.25
C PRO A 473 4.01 -10.69 8.92
N ASP A 474 5.10 -10.08 8.46
CA ASP A 474 5.18 -8.66 8.12
C ASP A 474 4.66 -8.40 6.68
N ARG A 475 4.34 -9.46 5.93
CA ARG A 475 3.79 -9.40 4.57
C ARG A 475 2.39 -10.04 4.45
N PRO A 476 1.36 -9.56 5.17
CA PRO A 476 0.02 -10.11 5.05
C PRO A 476 -0.62 -9.79 3.69
N VAL A 477 -1.35 -10.75 3.11
CA VAL A 477 -2.20 -10.54 1.92
C VAL A 477 -3.66 -10.96 2.16
N GLU A 478 -3.91 -11.73 3.22
CA GLU A 478 -5.26 -12.11 3.65
C GLU A 478 -5.82 -11.04 4.60
N PRO A 479 -7.09 -10.62 4.40
CA PRO A 479 -7.76 -9.72 5.32
C PRO A 479 -7.79 -10.35 6.72
N GLN A 480 -7.46 -9.54 7.73
CA GLN A 480 -7.39 -9.97 9.13
C GLN A 480 -8.79 -10.04 9.77
N ASP A 481 -9.77 -9.36 9.17
CA ASP A 481 -11.17 -9.40 9.54
C ASP A 481 -11.96 -10.26 8.54
N PRO A 482 -13.03 -10.97 8.98
CA PRO A 482 -13.96 -11.57 8.04
C PRO A 482 -14.52 -10.49 7.11
N PRO A 483 -14.72 -10.78 5.81
CA PRO A 483 -15.34 -9.83 4.91
C PRO A 483 -16.64 -9.33 5.53
N ALA A 484 -16.81 -8.00 5.58
CA ALA A 484 -18.08 -7.41 5.96
C ALA A 484 -19.17 -8.07 5.10
N ALA A 485 -20.22 -8.59 5.74
CA ALA A 485 -21.32 -9.19 5.02
C ALA A 485 -21.80 -8.19 3.93
N PRO A 486 -22.08 -8.66 2.71
CA PRO A 486 -22.60 -7.78 1.67
C PRO A 486 -23.83 -7.06 2.23
N ILE A 487 -23.83 -5.73 2.12
CA ILE A 487 -24.99 -4.92 2.45
C ILE A 487 -26.09 -5.40 1.49
N GLU A 488 -27.06 -6.15 2.00
CA GLU A 488 -28.27 -6.47 1.23
C GLU A 488 -28.91 -5.14 0.85
N GLU A 489 -28.85 -4.79 -0.44
CA GLU A 489 -29.69 -3.75 -1.00
C GLU A 489 -31.14 -4.15 -0.76
N VAL A 490 -31.75 -3.55 0.25
CA VAL A 490 -33.18 -3.68 0.52
C VAL A 490 -33.88 -3.11 -0.71
N PRO A 491 -34.66 -3.92 -1.47
CA PRO A 491 -35.36 -3.40 -2.63
C PRO A 491 -36.35 -2.34 -2.16
N ALA A 492 -36.24 -1.15 -2.75
CA ALA A 492 -37.16 -0.05 -2.52
C ALA A 492 -38.59 -0.53 -2.85
N ARG A 493 -39.49 -0.41 -1.87
CA ARG A 493 -40.92 -0.71 -2.02
C ARG A 493 -41.67 0.41 -2.72
#